data_AF-A0A2M8KG59-F1
#
_entry.id   AF-A0A2M8KG59-F1
#
_cell.length_a   1.000
_cell.length_b   1.000
_cell.length_c   1.000
_cell.angle_alpha   90.00
_cell.angle_beta   90.00
_cell.angle_gamma   90.00
#
_symmetry.space_group_name_H-M   'P 1'
#
loop_
_entity.id
_entity.type
_entity.pdbx_description
1 polymer ?
#
loop_
_entity_poly.entity_id
_entity_poly.type
_entity_poly.pdbx_seq_one_letter_code
_entity_poly.pdbx_strand_id
1 'polypeptide(L)'
;MAKDMLGTLVKKIVDLPSETLGVVCDLAEKLASEVGWEWLTELKKFLRKEKCWVGVVKGNFLKLISGGESLVLDAVDGTETLANARDVFAYIDPDLKNWGTDDKGSATEKASVVVYEMCGDATFAQMFGELSSDTKKLCLTQHQIKKFVKKFPNWFCQDGYSTFFLFESNGNFFVASVPSGSSGEFGVGVDRFEYSRVWDAGNRRRVVAP
;
A
#
# COMPACT_ATOMS: atom_id res chain seq x y z
N MET A 1 -35.45 18.30 -27.28
CA MET A 1 -36.46 17.53 -26.53
C MET A 1 -35.78 16.81 -25.37
N ALA A 2 -35.62 17.48 -24.23
CA ALA A 2 -35.38 16.81 -22.95
C ALA A 2 -36.71 16.16 -22.53
N LYS A 3 -37.10 15.09 -23.25
CA LYS A 3 -38.21 14.20 -22.87
C LYS A 3 -38.08 13.96 -21.38
N ASP A 4 -39.12 14.24 -20.60
CA ASP A 4 -39.18 14.19 -19.13
C ASP A 4 -38.27 13.12 -18.47
N MET A 5 -36.98 13.41 -18.39
CA MET A 5 -35.97 12.46 -17.91
C MET A 5 -36.08 12.33 -16.40
N LEU A 6 -36.44 13.43 -15.74
CA LEU A 6 -36.65 13.48 -14.31
C LEU A 6 -37.86 12.63 -13.92
N GLY A 7 -39.03 12.82 -14.55
CA GLY A 7 -40.21 12.02 -14.25
C GLY A 7 -40.02 10.54 -14.60
N THR A 8 -39.31 10.23 -15.68
CA THR A 8 -38.95 8.85 -16.02
C THR A 8 -38.00 8.23 -14.98
N LEU A 9 -37.01 9.00 -14.50
CA LEU A 9 -36.06 8.56 -13.49
C LEU A 9 -36.75 8.33 -12.15
N VAL A 10 -37.57 9.28 -11.68
CA VAL A 10 -38.32 9.17 -10.42
C VAL A 10 -39.21 7.93 -10.43
N LYS A 11 -39.96 7.69 -11.51
CA LYS A 11 -40.78 6.47 -11.64
C LYS A 11 -39.96 5.19 -11.47
N LYS A 12 -38.79 5.12 -12.11
CA LYS A 12 -37.90 3.95 -12.00
C LYS A 12 -37.31 3.79 -10.62
N ILE A 13 -36.99 4.89 -9.93
CA ILE A 13 -36.42 4.86 -8.57
C ILE A 13 -37.46 4.36 -7.56
N VAL A 14 -38.72 4.81 -7.66
CA VAL A 14 -39.79 4.42 -6.73
C VAL A 14 -40.05 2.91 -6.72
N ASP A 15 -39.80 2.22 -7.83
CA ASP A 15 -40.00 0.78 -7.95
C ASP A 15 -38.80 -0.06 -7.44
N LEU A 16 -37.72 0.58 -6.97
CA LEU A 16 -36.52 -0.14 -6.51
C LEU A 16 -36.68 -0.69 -5.08
N PRO A 17 -36.06 -1.84 -4.76
CA PRO A 17 -35.94 -2.31 -3.38
C PRO A 17 -35.21 -1.29 -2.50
N SER A 18 -35.53 -1.25 -1.21
CA SER A 18 -34.93 -0.32 -0.23
C SER A 18 -33.40 -0.41 -0.18
N GLU A 19 -32.83 -1.61 -0.32
CA GLU A 19 -31.39 -1.83 -0.37
C GLU A 19 -30.74 -1.18 -1.61
N THR A 20 -31.46 -1.13 -2.73
CA THR A 20 -30.99 -0.48 -3.97
C THR A 20 -31.17 1.04 -3.90
N LEU A 21 -32.20 1.53 -3.22
CA LEU A 21 -32.43 2.96 -3.02
C LEU A 21 -31.27 3.64 -2.31
N GLY A 22 -30.70 3.00 -1.28
CA GLY A 22 -29.51 3.52 -0.59
C GLY A 22 -28.34 3.74 -1.55
N VAL A 23 -28.05 2.75 -2.39
CA VAL A 23 -26.97 2.82 -3.40
C VAL A 23 -27.22 3.92 -4.43
N VAL A 24 -28.47 4.11 -4.85
CA VAL A 24 -28.84 5.16 -5.82
C VAL A 24 -28.71 6.56 -5.19
N CYS A 25 -29.09 6.72 -3.91
CA CYS A 25 -28.87 7.96 -3.18
C CYS A 25 -27.38 8.29 -3.07
N ASP A 26 -26.56 7.33 -2.65
CA ASP A 26 -25.10 7.50 -2.57
C ASP A 26 -24.52 7.93 -3.93
N LEU A 27 -24.93 7.27 -5.02
CA LEU A 27 -24.49 7.62 -6.36
C LEU A 27 -24.91 9.05 -6.74
N ALA A 28 -26.13 9.47 -6.42
CA ALA A 28 -26.62 10.81 -6.70
C ALA A 28 -25.82 11.88 -5.92
N GLU A 29 -25.53 11.63 -4.64
CA GLU A 29 -24.68 12.50 -3.82
C GLU A 29 -23.27 12.63 -4.39
N LYS A 30 -22.66 11.51 -4.81
CA LYS A 30 -21.33 11.52 -5.42
C LYS A 30 -21.31 12.29 -6.74
N LEU A 31 -22.32 12.12 -7.59
CA LEU A 31 -22.47 12.86 -8.84
C LEU A 31 -22.69 14.37 -8.61
N ALA A 32 -23.29 14.76 -7.48
CA ALA A 32 -23.52 16.15 -7.11
C ALA A 32 -22.32 16.82 -6.38
N SER A 33 -21.31 16.04 -6.01
CA SER A 33 -20.13 16.54 -5.29
C SER A 33 -19.12 17.26 -6.21
N GLU A 34 -18.08 17.85 -5.62
CA GLU A 34 -16.99 18.52 -6.34
C GLU A 34 -16.22 17.58 -7.28
N VAL A 35 -16.23 16.27 -7.01
CA VAL A 35 -15.64 15.21 -7.85
C VAL A 35 -16.66 14.55 -8.79
N GLY A 36 -17.85 15.14 -8.93
CA GLY A 36 -18.97 14.56 -9.69
C GLY A 36 -18.66 14.25 -11.15
N TRP A 37 -17.74 15.00 -11.78
CA TRP A 37 -17.33 14.75 -13.17
C TRP A 37 -16.52 13.44 -13.31
N GLU A 38 -15.69 13.11 -12.33
CA GLU A 38 -14.91 11.86 -12.29
C GLU A 38 -15.85 10.68 -12.11
N TRP A 39 -16.78 10.81 -11.16
CA TRP A 39 -17.84 9.83 -10.94
C TRP A 39 -18.67 9.60 -12.19
N LEU A 40 -19.08 10.65 -12.89
CA LEU A 40 -19.82 10.52 -14.14
C LEU A 40 -19.01 9.82 -15.23
N THR A 41 -17.70 10.08 -15.31
CA THR A 41 -16.80 9.47 -16.30
C THR A 41 -16.64 7.98 -16.06
N GLU A 42 -16.39 7.58 -14.81
CA GLU A 42 -16.24 6.18 -14.44
C GLU A 42 -17.57 5.43 -14.46
N LEU A 43 -18.68 6.08 -14.06
CA LEU A 43 -20.02 5.50 -14.18
C LEU A 43 -20.37 5.20 -15.65
N LYS A 44 -19.99 6.07 -16.59
CA LYS A 44 -20.18 5.80 -18.03
C LYS A 44 -19.41 4.57 -18.49
N LYS A 45 -18.17 4.39 -18.03
CA LYS A 45 -17.37 3.19 -18.31
C LYS A 45 -18.03 1.94 -17.69
N PHE A 46 -18.46 2.03 -16.43
CA PHE A 46 -19.18 0.96 -15.72
C PHE A 46 -20.43 0.51 -16.49
N LEU A 47 -21.27 1.46 -16.92
CA LEU A 47 -22.49 1.19 -17.69
C LEU A 47 -22.20 0.52 -19.05
N ARG A 48 -20.99 0.72 -19.61
CA ARG A 48 -20.52 0.07 -20.84
C ARG A 48 -19.78 -1.25 -20.60
N LYS A 49 -19.64 -1.68 -19.33
CA LYS A 49 -18.82 -2.82 -18.91
C LYS A 49 -17.34 -2.70 -19.31
N GLU A 50 -16.86 -1.47 -19.42
CA GLU A 50 -15.44 -1.16 -19.61
C GLU A 50 -14.72 -1.21 -18.26
N LYS A 51 -13.39 -1.31 -18.29
CA LYS A 51 -12.57 -1.22 -17.07
C LYS A 51 -12.71 0.20 -16.49
N CYS A 52 -13.35 0.32 -15.33
CA CYS A 52 -13.62 1.57 -14.62
C CYS A 52 -12.99 1.57 -13.22
N TRP A 53 -12.90 2.76 -12.61
CA TRP A 53 -12.30 3.03 -11.31
C TRP A 53 -10.82 2.64 -11.20
N VAL A 54 -10.14 2.59 -12.35
CA VAL A 54 -8.72 2.25 -12.44
C VAL A 54 -7.92 3.49 -12.07
N GLY A 55 -7.44 3.54 -10.82
CA GLY A 55 -6.66 4.67 -10.29
C GLY A 55 -7.49 5.82 -9.68
N VAL A 56 -8.79 5.61 -9.40
CA VAL A 56 -9.67 6.63 -8.79
C VAL A 56 -9.73 6.55 -7.27
N VAL A 57 -9.04 5.57 -6.67
CA VAL A 57 -8.41 5.79 -5.35
C VAL A 57 -6.99 6.23 -5.62
N LYS A 58 -6.80 7.43 -6.18
CA LYS A 58 -5.59 8.18 -5.84
C LYS A 58 -5.78 8.57 -4.39
N GLY A 59 -5.43 7.64 -3.49
CA GLY A 59 -5.02 8.05 -2.17
C GLY A 59 -3.98 9.14 -2.38
N ASN A 60 -4.12 10.26 -1.67
CA ASN A 60 -2.97 11.14 -1.49
C ASN A 60 -2.22 10.65 -0.25
N PHE A 61 -2.05 9.33 -0.09
CA PHE A 61 -1.39 8.76 1.07
C PHE A 61 0.11 8.76 0.86
N LEU A 62 0.59 8.60 -0.39
CA LEU A 62 2.01 8.46 -0.69
C LEU A 62 2.52 9.51 -1.68
N LYS A 63 3.68 10.08 -1.36
CA LYS A 63 4.45 10.96 -2.24
C LYS A 63 5.77 10.29 -2.61
N LEU A 64 6.03 10.12 -3.90
CA LEU A 64 7.32 9.60 -4.37
C LEU A 64 8.45 10.58 -3.98
N ILE A 65 9.45 10.10 -3.23
CA ILE A 65 10.62 10.89 -2.81
C ILE A 65 11.92 10.45 -3.50
N SER A 66 11.97 9.23 -4.03
CA SER A 66 13.15 8.74 -4.77
C SER A 66 13.14 9.07 -6.26
N GLY A 67 12.20 9.87 -6.76
CA GLY A 67 11.93 10.03 -8.21
C GLY A 67 13.09 10.54 -9.08
N GLY A 68 14.19 11.00 -8.49
CA GLY A 68 15.43 11.37 -9.20
C GLY A 68 16.61 10.41 -9.00
N GLU A 69 16.48 9.41 -8.12
CA GLU A 69 17.55 8.48 -7.77
C GLU A 69 17.23 7.05 -8.20
N SER A 70 18.24 6.38 -8.79
CA SER A 70 18.13 4.97 -9.15
C SER A 70 18.56 4.10 -7.97
N LEU A 71 17.58 3.60 -7.22
CA LEU A 71 17.83 2.66 -6.12
C LEU A 71 17.72 1.25 -6.66
N VAL A 72 18.85 0.55 -6.71
CA VAL A 72 18.90 -0.81 -7.27
C VAL A 72 19.46 -1.78 -6.25
N LEU A 73 18.66 -2.79 -5.91
CA LEU A 73 19.05 -3.94 -5.10
C LEU A 73 19.74 -4.98 -5.97
N ASP A 74 20.85 -5.51 -5.47
CA ASP A 74 21.57 -6.58 -6.15
C ASP A 74 20.80 -7.90 -6.05
N ALA A 75 21.09 -8.83 -6.95
CA ALA A 75 20.50 -10.17 -6.91
C ALA A 75 20.80 -10.86 -5.57
N VAL A 76 19.86 -11.64 -5.07
CA VAL A 76 19.98 -12.39 -3.82
C VAL A 76 19.60 -13.85 -4.03
N ASP A 77 20.16 -14.74 -3.22
CA ASP A 77 19.90 -16.18 -3.28
C ASP A 77 18.67 -16.63 -2.46
N GLY A 78 18.02 -15.68 -1.76
CA GLY A 78 16.84 -15.94 -0.91
C GLY A 78 17.12 -16.63 0.42
N THR A 79 18.39 -16.94 0.75
CA THR A 79 18.71 -17.76 1.94
C THR A 79 18.68 -17.02 3.28
N GLU A 80 18.75 -15.68 3.26
CA GLU A 80 18.73 -14.84 4.45
C GLU A 80 17.31 -14.39 4.82
N THR A 81 17.03 -14.32 6.13
CA THR A 81 15.72 -14.01 6.72
C THR A 81 15.85 -12.88 7.74
N LEU A 82 14.79 -12.08 7.95
CA LEU A 82 14.79 -10.98 8.93
C LEU A 82 14.93 -11.51 10.37
N ALA A 83 14.30 -12.64 10.68
CA ALA A 83 14.30 -13.25 12.01
C ALA A 83 15.69 -13.65 12.56
N ASN A 84 16.69 -13.74 11.68
CA ASN A 84 18.07 -14.13 12.02
C ASN A 84 19.10 -13.03 11.66
N ALA A 85 18.64 -11.85 11.25
CA ALA A 85 19.48 -10.76 10.72
C ALA A 85 20.09 -9.88 11.82
N ARG A 86 20.72 -10.49 12.84
CA ARG A 86 21.37 -9.78 13.97
C ARG A 86 22.60 -8.98 13.55
N ASP A 87 23.12 -9.23 12.36
CA ASP A 87 24.18 -8.45 11.72
C ASP A 87 23.68 -7.11 11.15
N VAL A 88 22.37 -6.87 11.14
CA VAL A 88 21.72 -5.66 10.61
C VAL A 88 20.88 -4.97 11.68
N PHE A 89 20.11 -5.76 12.44
CA PHE A 89 19.15 -5.22 13.39
C PHE A 89 19.58 -5.45 14.83
N ALA A 90 19.57 -4.38 15.62
CA ALA A 90 19.78 -4.42 17.06
C ALA A 90 18.57 -5.05 17.79
N TYR A 91 17.37 -4.83 17.24
CA TYR A 91 16.12 -5.45 17.71
C TYR A 91 15.46 -6.23 16.58
N ILE A 92 15.06 -7.48 16.89
CA ILE A 92 14.30 -8.34 15.99
C ILE A 92 13.06 -8.78 16.74
N ASP A 93 11.90 -8.47 16.18
CA ASP A 93 10.61 -8.85 16.73
C ASP A 93 10.46 -10.38 16.75
N PRO A 94 10.18 -10.98 17.92
CA PRO A 94 9.98 -12.42 18.04
C PRO A 94 8.79 -12.94 17.23
N ASP A 95 7.82 -12.10 16.88
CA ASP A 95 6.66 -12.51 16.08
C ASP A 95 7.02 -12.93 14.66
N LEU A 96 8.20 -12.52 14.16
CA LEU A 96 8.76 -13.06 12.92
C LEU A 96 8.86 -14.60 12.98
N LYS A 97 9.22 -15.15 14.15
CA LYS A 97 9.28 -16.60 14.39
C LYS A 97 7.96 -17.15 14.92
N ASN A 98 7.30 -16.46 15.85
CA ASN A 98 6.05 -16.97 16.45
C ASN A 98 4.94 -17.15 15.40
N TRP A 99 4.93 -16.33 14.35
CA TRP A 99 3.98 -16.45 13.25
C TRP A 99 4.51 -17.29 12.07
N GLY A 100 5.71 -17.87 12.21
CA GLY A 100 6.32 -18.73 11.18
C GLY A 100 6.67 -17.97 9.90
N THR A 101 7.04 -16.70 10.02
CA THR A 101 7.42 -15.85 8.88
C THR A 101 8.94 -15.83 8.64
N ASP A 102 9.68 -16.76 9.22
CA ASP A 102 11.13 -16.91 9.08
C ASP A 102 11.51 -17.93 7.99
N ASP A 103 10.61 -18.18 7.04
CA ASP A 103 10.87 -18.98 5.85
C ASP A 103 11.83 -18.28 4.89
N LYS A 104 12.67 -19.08 4.24
CA LYS A 104 13.60 -18.59 3.22
C LYS A 104 12.83 -18.22 1.95
N GLY A 105 13.23 -17.11 1.34
CA GLY A 105 12.68 -16.68 0.07
C GLY A 105 13.28 -17.43 -1.12
N SER A 106 12.71 -17.17 -2.31
CA SER A 106 13.34 -17.58 -3.56
C SER A 106 14.48 -16.62 -3.93
N ALA A 107 15.41 -17.11 -4.75
CA ALA A 107 16.41 -16.23 -5.36
C ALA A 107 15.73 -15.19 -6.25
N THR A 108 16.25 -13.96 -6.25
CA THR A 108 15.75 -12.87 -7.07
C THR A 108 16.88 -12.27 -7.89
N GLU A 109 16.53 -11.78 -9.08
CA GLU A 109 17.43 -10.97 -9.88
C GLU A 109 17.63 -9.58 -9.26
N LYS A 110 18.47 -8.78 -9.91
CA LYS A 110 18.65 -7.37 -9.60
C LYS A 110 17.31 -6.64 -9.78
N ALA A 111 16.89 -5.86 -8.80
CA ALA A 111 15.60 -5.18 -8.81
C ALA A 111 15.76 -3.69 -8.54
N SER A 112 15.09 -2.86 -9.32
CA SER A 112 14.87 -1.46 -8.96
C SER A 112 13.88 -1.39 -7.82
N VAL A 113 14.01 -0.37 -6.97
CA VAL A 113 13.06 -0.05 -5.93
C VAL A 113 12.87 1.46 -5.87
N VAL A 114 11.74 1.88 -5.33
CA VAL A 114 11.37 3.27 -5.12
C VAL A 114 10.92 3.49 -3.69
N VAL A 115 11.12 4.70 -3.19
CA VAL A 115 10.75 5.10 -1.83
C VAL A 115 9.70 6.20 -1.90
N TYR A 116 8.63 5.98 -1.18
CA TYR A 116 7.55 6.92 -0.97
C TYR A 116 7.56 7.41 0.47
N GLU A 117 7.09 8.63 0.69
CA GLU A 117 6.81 9.19 2.01
C GLU A 117 5.30 9.32 2.20
N MET A 118 4.81 8.99 3.38
CA MET A 118 3.41 9.20 3.74
C MET A 118 3.08 10.70 3.80
N CYS A 119 2.04 11.11 3.08
CA CYS A 119 1.45 12.46 3.11
C CYS A 119 -0.05 12.49 3.47
N GLY A 120 -0.65 11.32 3.72
CA GLY A 120 -2.03 11.20 4.23
C GLY A 120 -2.19 9.98 5.14
N ASP A 121 -3.08 10.09 6.13
CA ASP A 121 -3.32 9.03 7.11
C ASP A 121 -3.85 7.77 6.41
N ALA A 122 -3.22 6.63 6.69
CA ALA A 122 -3.52 5.40 5.96
C ALA A 122 -3.22 4.14 6.75
N THR A 123 -3.97 3.08 6.45
CA THR A 123 -3.65 1.69 6.80
C THR A 123 -2.63 1.10 5.82
N PHE A 124 -2.06 -0.08 6.14
CA PHE A 124 -1.20 -0.79 5.19
C PHE A 124 -1.90 -1.10 3.86
N ALA A 125 -3.14 -1.60 3.92
CA ALA A 125 -3.93 -1.91 2.74
C ALA A 125 -4.11 -0.69 1.84
N GLN A 126 -4.34 0.50 2.42
CA GLN A 126 -4.48 1.75 1.66
C GLN A 126 -3.15 2.19 1.05
N MET A 127 -2.06 2.19 1.82
CA MET A 127 -0.73 2.60 1.32
C MET A 127 -0.26 1.74 0.15
N PHE A 128 -0.22 0.41 0.33
CA PHE A 128 0.24 -0.48 -0.73
C PHE A 128 -0.79 -0.59 -1.86
N GLY A 129 -2.10 -0.52 -1.55
CA GLY A 129 -3.16 -0.52 -2.56
C GLY A 129 -3.13 0.70 -3.49
N GLU A 130 -2.62 1.84 -3.03
CA GLU A 130 -2.39 3.03 -3.88
C GLU A 130 -1.33 2.77 -4.96
N LEU A 131 -0.31 1.96 -4.65
CA LEU A 131 0.80 1.67 -5.56
C LEU A 131 0.44 0.61 -6.61
N SER A 132 -0.34 -0.41 -6.23
CA SER A 132 -0.77 -1.48 -7.14
C SER A 132 -1.99 -2.21 -6.60
N SER A 133 -2.92 -2.56 -7.48
CA SER A 133 -4.02 -3.48 -7.17
C SER A 133 -3.56 -4.94 -7.00
N ASP A 134 -2.36 -5.26 -7.47
CA ASP A 134 -1.72 -6.57 -7.34
C ASP A 134 -0.64 -6.49 -6.24
N THR A 135 -1.05 -6.85 -5.02
CA THR A 135 -0.24 -6.81 -3.79
C THR A 135 1.05 -7.61 -3.91
N LYS A 136 1.03 -8.72 -4.67
CA LYS A 136 2.19 -9.60 -4.83
C LYS A 136 3.33 -8.92 -5.59
N LYS A 137 3.02 -8.00 -6.52
CA LYS A 137 4.04 -7.22 -7.25
C LYS A 137 4.78 -6.21 -6.39
N LEU A 138 4.23 -5.86 -5.23
CA LEU A 138 4.84 -4.93 -4.29
C LEU A 138 5.75 -5.64 -3.27
N CYS A 139 5.73 -6.98 -3.25
CA CYS A 139 6.48 -7.75 -2.27
C CYS A 139 7.97 -7.78 -2.59
N LEU A 140 8.77 -7.46 -1.59
CA LEU A 140 10.20 -7.75 -1.56
C LEU A 140 10.43 -9.05 -0.77
N THR A 141 11.50 -9.78 -1.10
CA THR A 141 11.93 -10.88 -0.23
C THR A 141 12.57 -10.34 1.05
N GLN A 142 12.51 -11.11 2.14
CA GLN A 142 13.21 -10.76 3.38
C GLN A 142 14.71 -10.49 3.17
N HIS A 143 15.35 -11.26 2.29
CA HIS A 143 16.75 -11.06 1.91
C HIS A 143 16.93 -9.69 1.21
N GLN A 144 16.07 -9.32 0.27
CA GLN A 144 16.09 -7.98 -0.36
C GLN A 144 15.88 -6.85 0.66
N ILE A 145 14.94 -6.99 1.60
CA ILE A 145 14.70 -6.00 2.66
C ILE A 145 15.97 -5.81 3.49
N LYS A 146 16.61 -6.91 3.92
CA LYS A 146 17.87 -6.87 4.66
C LYS A 146 18.98 -6.15 3.86
N LYS A 147 19.10 -6.43 2.55
CA LYS A 147 20.06 -5.72 1.68
C LYS A 147 19.74 -4.25 1.53
N PHE A 148 18.46 -3.88 1.44
CA PHE A 148 18.02 -2.49 1.35
C PHE A 148 18.48 -1.69 2.58
N VAL A 149 18.23 -2.21 3.79
CA VAL A 149 18.65 -1.57 5.05
C VAL A 149 20.15 -1.30 5.08
N LYS A 150 20.96 -2.28 4.65
CA LYS A 150 22.43 -2.15 4.60
C LYS A 150 22.91 -1.17 3.53
N LYS A 151 22.27 -1.16 2.36
CA LYS A 151 22.74 -0.40 1.19
C LYS A 151 22.26 1.05 1.18
N PHE A 152 21.10 1.33 1.75
CA PHE A 152 20.40 2.61 1.63
C PHE A 152 19.98 3.20 2.98
N PRO A 153 20.88 3.34 3.98
CA PRO A 153 20.51 3.82 5.31
C PRO A 153 19.94 5.26 5.31
N ASN A 154 20.35 6.12 4.38
CA ASN A 154 19.85 7.50 4.25
C ASN A 154 18.38 7.56 3.79
N TRP A 155 17.86 6.46 3.25
CA TRP A 155 16.47 6.35 2.82
C TRP A 155 15.51 5.95 3.95
N PHE A 156 15.97 5.90 5.20
CA PHE A 156 15.12 5.76 6.39
C PHE A 156 14.77 7.11 7.03
N CYS A 157 13.70 7.14 7.82
CA CYS A 157 13.23 8.36 8.48
C CYS A 157 14.08 8.68 9.72
N GLN A 158 14.84 9.78 9.68
CA GLN A 158 15.79 10.13 10.75
C GLN A 158 15.13 10.44 12.11
N ASP A 159 13.82 10.70 12.13
CA ASP A 159 13.07 11.02 13.35
C ASP A 159 12.58 9.78 14.14
N GLY A 160 13.10 8.58 13.83
CA GLY A 160 12.75 7.35 14.55
C GLY A 160 11.58 6.56 13.98
N TYR A 161 10.92 7.09 12.95
CA TYR A 161 9.73 6.46 12.39
C TYR A 161 10.05 5.34 11.41
N SER A 162 9.20 4.33 11.39
CA SER A 162 9.40 3.11 10.60
C SER A 162 9.34 3.37 9.09
N THR A 163 10.20 2.65 8.37
CA THR A 163 10.06 2.40 6.94
C THR A 163 9.39 1.04 6.74
N PHE A 164 8.37 1.00 5.90
CA PHE A 164 7.54 -0.17 5.66
C PHE A 164 7.93 -0.89 4.39
N PHE A 165 8.02 -2.22 4.48
CA PHE A 165 8.29 -3.12 3.37
C PHE A 165 7.24 -4.22 3.37
N LEU A 166 6.59 -4.43 2.23
CA LEU A 166 5.67 -5.55 2.07
C LEU A 166 6.45 -6.81 1.69
N PHE A 167 6.10 -7.94 2.30
CA PHE A 167 6.61 -9.25 1.92
C PHE A 167 5.54 -10.33 2.02
N GLU A 168 5.75 -11.43 1.29
CA GLU A 168 4.92 -12.63 1.33
C GLU A 168 5.65 -13.72 2.12
N SER A 169 4.94 -14.44 2.96
CA SER A 169 5.41 -15.62 3.68
C SER A 169 4.27 -16.62 3.82
N ASN A 170 4.52 -17.89 3.47
CA ASN A 170 3.52 -18.97 3.52
C ASN A 170 2.16 -18.61 2.87
N GLY A 171 2.18 -17.86 1.76
CA GLY A 171 0.98 -17.43 1.03
C GLY A 171 0.19 -16.29 1.69
N ASN A 172 0.71 -15.70 2.77
CA ASN A 172 0.13 -14.56 3.48
C ASN A 172 1.01 -13.32 3.31
N PHE A 173 0.41 -12.13 3.45
CA PHE A 173 1.11 -10.86 3.33
C PHE A 173 1.40 -10.23 4.70
N PHE A 174 2.62 -9.73 4.85
CA PHE A 174 3.12 -9.11 6.06
C PHE A 174 3.85 -7.81 5.73
N VAL A 175 3.93 -6.92 6.71
CA VAL A 175 4.68 -5.68 6.62
C VAL A 175 5.83 -5.73 7.61
N ALA A 176 7.06 -5.60 7.11
CA ALA A 176 8.21 -5.36 7.95
C ALA A 176 8.29 -3.87 8.28
N SER A 177 8.22 -3.55 9.57
CA SER A 177 8.29 -2.20 10.12
C SER A 177 9.72 -1.96 10.63
N VAL A 178 10.51 -1.18 9.89
CA VAL A 178 11.94 -0.96 10.20
C VAL A 178 12.15 0.47 10.74
N PRO A 179 12.14 0.69 12.07
CA PRO A 179 12.53 1.96 12.67
C PRO A 179 14.06 2.13 12.64
N SER A 180 14.51 3.37 12.46
CA SER A 180 15.91 3.77 12.66
C SER A 180 16.05 4.51 13.99
N GLY A 181 16.81 3.95 14.93
CA GLY A 181 17.12 4.58 16.20
C GLY A 181 18.01 5.82 16.04
N SER A 182 18.02 6.67 17.06
CA SER A 182 18.83 7.91 17.10
C SER A 182 20.34 7.68 17.03
N SER A 183 20.81 6.48 17.39
CA SER A 183 22.20 6.03 17.27
C SER A 183 22.56 5.45 15.89
N GLY A 184 21.62 5.41 14.94
CA GLY A 184 21.80 4.79 13.62
C GLY A 184 21.58 3.27 13.59
N GLU A 185 21.17 2.68 14.71
CA GLU A 185 20.79 1.27 14.79
C GLU A 185 19.40 1.03 14.21
N PHE A 186 19.19 -0.10 13.53
CA PHE A 186 17.87 -0.48 13.03
C PHE A 186 17.21 -1.53 13.92
N GLY A 187 15.90 -1.43 14.05
CA GLY A 187 15.05 -2.53 14.54
C GLY A 187 14.22 -3.10 13.39
N VAL A 188 13.64 -4.28 13.58
CA VAL A 188 12.61 -4.81 12.67
C VAL A 188 11.44 -5.39 13.46
N GLY A 189 10.26 -4.82 13.22
CA GLY A 189 8.95 -5.32 13.64
C GLY A 189 8.26 -6.06 12.49
N VAL A 190 7.28 -6.89 12.81
CA VAL A 190 6.40 -7.50 11.81
C VAL A 190 4.94 -7.27 12.16
N ASP A 191 4.18 -6.81 11.17
CA ASP A 191 2.74 -6.64 11.26
C ASP A 191 2.05 -7.48 10.19
N ARG A 192 0.83 -7.95 10.46
CA ARG A 192 -0.02 -8.52 9.41
C ARG A 192 -0.46 -7.42 8.46
N PHE A 193 -0.53 -7.72 7.17
CA PHE A 193 -0.98 -6.72 6.17
C PHE A 193 -2.40 -6.19 6.43
N GLU A 194 -3.28 -7.04 6.96
CA GLU A 194 -4.66 -6.69 7.31
C GLU A 194 -4.79 -5.86 8.59
N TYR A 195 -3.67 -5.54 9.26
CA TYR A 195 -3.72 -4.77 10.48
C TYR A 195 -4.33 -3.38 10.22
N SER A 196 -5.49 -3.14 10.80
CA SER A 196 -6.35 -1.99 10.49
C SER A 196 -5.93 -0.70 11.19
N ARG A 197 -4.73 -0.67 11.81
CA ARG A 197 -4.21 0.53 12.44
C ARG A 197 -4.00 1.62 11.38
N VAL A 198 -4.56 2.79 11.62
CA VAL A 198 -4.30 3.98 10.81
C VAL A 198 -2.99 4.60 11.28
N TRP A 199 -2.06 4.78 10.34
CA TRP A 199 -0.78 5.42 10.57
C TRP A 199 -0.88 6.91 10.25
N ASP A 200 -0.50 7.74 11.22
CA ASP A 200 -0.53 9.20 11.12
C ASP A 200 0.60 9.71 10.19
N ALA A 201 0.21 10.48 9.17
CA ALA A 201 1.08 11.06 8.17
C ALA A 201 2.03 12.14 8.72
N GLY A 202 1.73 12.76 9.85
CA GLY A 202 2.62 13.69 10.55
C GLY A 202 3.97 13.08 10.92
N ASN A 203 4.03 11.75 10.99
CA ASN A 203 5.26 10.99 11.26
C ASN A 203 6.09 10.70 9.99
N ARG A 204 5.57 11.05 8.80
CA ARG A 204 6.29 10.96 7.51
C ARG A 204 6.98 9.60 7.30
N ARG A 205 6.28 8.53 7.66
CA ARG A 205 6.78 7.16 7.48
C ARG A 205 7.03 6.89 6.00
N ARG A 206 7.97 5.98 5.73
CA ARG A 206 8.36 5.67 4.36
C ARG A 206 7.83 4.32 3.94
N VAL A 207 7.54 4.16 2.66
CA VAL A 207 7.11 2.90 2.04
C VAL A 207 8.06 2.58 0.90
N VAL A 208 8.58 1.37 0.88
CA VAL A 208 9.46 0.90 -0.20
C VAL A 208 8.74 -0.16 -1.02
N ALA A 209 8.81 -0.01 -2.34
CA ALA A 209 8.24 -0.95 -3.30
C ALA A 209 9.19 -1.14 -4.50
N PRO A 210 9.11 -2.28 -5.23
CA PRO A 210 9.80 -2.49 -6.50
C PRO A 210 9.39 -1.48 -7.60
#